data_AF-A0A380WD40-F1
#
_entry.id   AF-A0A380WD40-F1
#
_cell.length_a   1.000
_cell.length_b   1.000
_cell.length_c   1.000
_cell.angle_alpha   90.00
_cell.angle_beta   90.00
_cell.angle_gamma   90.00
#
_symmetry.space_group_name_H-M   'P 1'
#
loop_
_entity.id
_entity.type
_entity.pdbx_description
1 polymer ?
#
loop_
_entity_poly.entity_id
_entity_poly.type
_entity_poly.pdbx_seq_one_letter_code
_entity_poly.pdbx_strand_id
1 'polypeptide(L)'
;MAAVQIAPVAARANVAAGTVYRYFPSKADLISELISDVSDRELIAIRRAADAAPGPSSALAAAITTIAVHVVSHRKLAWGILAEPVDVDVSASRLTSRRAIAAELELRLEAAIKAGHLPAQDTALTATALIGALHEALVGPLALDSTGDAAKLREAVQNISLFALRAAGVLDARARGLVVQAVLPIRMAVGG
;
A
#
# COMPACT_ATOMS: atom_id res chain seq x y z
N MET A 1 16.63 4.44 -15.00
CA MET A 1 17.08 3.43 -16.00
C MET A 1 18.06 2.47 -15.33
N ALA A 2 17.53 1.48 -14.61
CA ALA A 2 18.27 0.26 -14.34
C ALA A 2 17.25 -0.87 -14.41
N ALA A 3 17.04 -1.42 -15.60
CA ALA A 3 16.26 -2.64 -15.76
C ALA A 3 16.81 -3.71 -14.80
N VAL A 4 15.93 -4.41 -14.08
CA VAL A 4 16.34 -5.41 -13.07
C VAL A 4 17.35 -6.40 -13.67
N GLN A 5 18.56 -6.48 -13.13
CA GLN A 5 19.56 -7.41 -13.62
C GLN A 5 19.55 -8.68 -12.78
N ILE A 6 19.48 -9.85 -13.42
CA ILE A 6 19.45 -11.15 -12.71
C ILE A 6 20.80 -11.45 -12.03
N ALA A 7 21.92 -11.02 -12.63
CA ALA A 7 23.25 -11.26 -12.06
C ALA A 7 23.43 -10.65 -10.64
N PRO A 8 23.10 -9.37 -10.39
CA PRO A 8 23.07 -8.81 -9.03
C PRO A 8 22.13 -9.52 -8.06
N VAL A 9 20.95 -9.97 -8.54
CA VAL A 9 20.01 -10.73 -7.70
C VAL A 9 20.64 -12.06 -7.26
N ALA A 10 21.22 -12.81 -8.20
CA ALA A 10 21.88 -14.08 -7.94
C ALA A 10 23.07 -13.92 -6.99
N ALA A 11 23.91 -12.90 -7.21
CA ALA A 11 25.03 -12.58 -6.34
C ALA A 11 24.59 -12.26 -4.90
N ARG A 12 23.54 -11.45 -4.72
CA ARG A 12 22.98 -11.14 -3.39
C ARG A 12 22.35 -12.36 -2.71
N ALA A 13 21.82 -13.29 -3.49
CA ALA A 13 21.27 -14.56 -3.02
C ALA A 13 22.33 -15.66 -2.83
N ASN A 14 23.61 -15.36 -3.10
CA ASN A 14 24.72 -16.32 -3.06
C ASN A 14 24.48 -17.58 -3.92
N VAL A 15 23.93 -17.39 -5.12
CA VAL A 15 23.70 -18.45 -6.12
C VAL A 15 24.24 -18.04 -7.49
N ALA A 16 24.43 -19.02 -8.39
CA ALA A 16 24.74 -18.74 -9.78
C ALA A 16 23.52 -18.15 -10.51
N ALA A 17 23.73 -17.29 -11.50
CA ALA A 17 22.64 -16.68 -12.27
C ALA A 17 21.71 -17.73 -12.91
N GLY A 18 22.27 -18.83 -13.42
CA GLY A 18 21.49 -19.95 -13.97
C GLY A 18 20.61 -20.66 -12.93
N THR A 19 20.97 -20.62 -11.65
CA THR A 19 20.18 -21.23 -10.56
C THR A 19 18.89 -20.45 -10.29
N VAL A 20 18.87 -19.13 -10.54
CA VAL A 20 17.65 -18.31 -10.40
C VAL A 20 16.56 -18.83 -11.34
N TYR A 21 16.93 -19.17 -12.58
CA TYR A 21 15.99 -19.68 -13.58
C TYR A 21 15.42 -21.07 -13.29
N ARG A 22 15.99 -21.79 -12.32
CA ARG A 22 15.41 -23.04 -11.82
C ARG A 22 14.15 -22.79 -10.98
N TYR A 23 14.08 -21.64 -10.31
CA TYR A 23 12.95 -21.26 -9.47
C TYR A 23 11.97 -20.35 -10.22
N PHE A 24 12.49 -19.48 -11.07
CA PHE A 24 11.72 -18.51 -11.84
C PHE A 24 12.02 -18.67 -13.33
N PRO A 25 11.13 -19.31 -14.10
CA PRO A 25 11.39 -19.64 -15.51
C PRO A 25 11.80 -18.43 -16.36
N SER A 26 11.30 -17.24 -16.01
CA SER A 26 11.69 -15.98 -16.62
C SER A 26 11.89 -14.85 -15.60
N LYS A 27 12.48 -13.75 -16.07
CA LYS A 27 12.56 -12.49 -15.31
C LYS A 27 11.18 -11.90 -15.01
N ALA A 28 10.20 -12.11 -15.90
CA ALA A 28 8.82 -11.71 -15.65
C ALA A 28 8.27 -12.47 -14.44
N ASP A 29 8.46 -13.80 -14.39
CA ASP A 29 8.00 -14.65 -13.28
C ASP A 29 8.63 -14.24 -11.95
N LEU A 30 9.93 -13.95 -11.93
CA LEU A 30 10.63 -13.46 -10.73
C LEU A 30 10.02 -12.15 -10.22
N ILE A 31 9.78 -11.18 -11.10
CA ILE A 31 9.23 -9.88 -10.71
C ILE A 31 7.75 -10.03 -10.31
N SER A 32 6.98 -10.84 -11.03
CA SER A 32 5.59 -11.16 -10.70
C SER A 32 5.46 -11.80 -9.33
N GLU A 33 6.34 -12.75 -8.98
CA GLU A 33 6.37 -13.35 -7.65
C GLU A 33 6.73 -12.32 -6.58
N LEU A 34 7.72 -11.45 -6.83
CA LEU A 34 8.08 -10.38 -5.91
C LEU A 34 6.90 -9.44 -5.65
N ILE A 35 6.17 -9.07 -6.71
CA ILE A 35 4.96 -8.22 -6.60
C ILE A 35 3.91 -8.94 -5.74
N SER A 36 3.69 -10.24 -5.95
CA SER A 36 2.73 -11.02 -5.16
C SER A 36 3.14 -11.10 -3.69
N ASP A 37 4.38 -11.51 -3.39
CA ASP A 37 4.87 -11.66 -2.01
C ASP A 37 4.80 -10.34 -1.23
N VAL A 38 5.15 -9.21 -1.85
CA VAL A 38 5.04 -7.89 -1.20
C VAL A 38 3.57 -7.53 -0.95
N SER A 39 2.70 -7.78 -1.93
CA SER A 39 1.28 -7.44 -1.84
C SER A 39 0.54 -8.32 -0.83
N ASP A 40 0.91 -9.59 -0.71
CA ASP A 40 0.36 -10.52 0.29
C ASP A 40 0.74 -10.10 1.71
N ARG A 41 2.00 -9.71 1.93
CA ARG A 41 2.46 -9.19 3.23
C ARG A 41 1.75 -7.89 3.60
N GLU A 42 1.57 -7.00 2.62
CA GLU A 42 0.80 -5.77 2.81
C GLU A 42 -0.65 -6.08 3.21
N LEU A 43 -1.32 -6.97 2.47
CA LEU A 43 -2.69 -7.36 2.74
C LEU A 43 -2.87 -8.00 4.12
N ILE A 44 -1.92 -8.85 4.54
CA ILE A 44 -1.90 -9.43 5.90
C ILE A 44 -1.80 -8.33 6.95
N ALA A 45 -0.93 -7.34 6.75
CA ALA A 45 -0.77 -6.23 7.69
C ALA A 45 -2.03 -5.38 7.79
N ILE A 46 -2.66 -5.06 6.64
CA ILE A 46 -3.91 -4.29 6.56
C ILE A 46 -5.03 -5.02 7.30
N ARG A 47 -5.25 -6.30 7.00
CA ARG A 47 -6.27 -7.12 7.64
C ARG A 47 -6.07 -7.19 9.14
N ARG A 48 -4.84 -7.49 9.57
CA ARG A 48 -4.50 -7.57 11.00
C ARG A 48 -4.80 -6.26 11.73
N ALA A 49 -4.45 -5.12 11.14
CA ALA A 49 -4.71 -3.81 11.74
C ALA A 49 -6.22 -3.50 11.80
N ALA A 50 -6.94 -3.79 10.72
CA ALA A 50 -8.38 -3.58 10.66
C ALA A 50 -9.16 -4.49 11.62
N ASP A 51 -8.79 -5.76 11.73
CA ASP A 51 -9.46 -6.75 12.58
C ASP A 51 -9.20 -6.51 14.07
N ALA A 52 -8.07 -5.91 14.43
CA ALA A 52 -7.76 -5.52 15.80
C ALA A 52 -8.50 -4.24 16.25
N ALA A 53 -9.12 -3.50 15.33
CA ALA A 53 -9.77 -2.24 15.63
C ALA A 53 -11.15 -2.46 16.31
N PRO A 54 -11.57 -1.56 17.24
CA PRO A 54 -12.75 -1.75 18.07
C PRO A 54 -14.10 -1.64 17.33
N GLY A 55 -14.11 -1.30 16.04
CA GLY A 55 -15.34 -1.21 15.26
C GLY A 55 -15.12 -0.75 13.81
N PRO A 56 -16.18 -0.74 12.98
CA PRO A 56 -16.05 -0.60 11.52
C PRO A 56 -15.35 0.68 11.03
N SER A 57 -15.59 1.82 11.68
CA SER A 57 -14.92 3.08 11.30
C SER A 57 -13.45 3.08 11.69
N SER A 58 -13.12 2.52 12.86
CA SER A 58 -11.73 2.37 13.30
C SER A 58 -11.00 1.34 12.46
N ALA A 59 -11.68 0.29 12.00
CA ALA A 59 -11.14 -0.72 11.09
C ALA A 59 -10.80 -0.11 9.73
N LEU A 60 -11.70 0.70 9.14
CA LEU A 60 -11.43 1.43 7.90
C LEU A 60 -10.25 2.39 8.06
N ALA A 61 -10.21 3.17 9.16
CA ALA A 61 -9.10 4.07 9.43
C ALA A 61 -7.77 3.32 9.60
N ALA A 62 -7.77 2.21 10.33
CA ALA A 62 -6.60 1.36 10.51
C ALA A 62 -6.10 0.78 9.18
N ALA A 63 -7.01 0.32 8.31
CA ALA A 63 -6.66 -0.18 6.98
C ALA A 63 -6.00 0.91 6.12
N ILE A 64 -6.63 2.08 5.98
CA ILE A 64 -6.12 3.22 5.22
C ILE A 64 -4.75 3.67 5.73
N THR A 65 -4.62 3.85 7.05
CA THR A 65 -3.36 4.29 7.66
C THR A 65 -2.27 3.25 7.51
N THR A 66 -2.60 1.95 7.56
CA THR A 66 -1.62 0.88 7.34
C THR A 66 -1.09 0.89 5.91
N ILE A 67 -1.96 1.07 4.91
CA ILE A 67 -1.54 1.25 3.50
C ILE A 67 -0.60 2.44 3.40
N ALA A 68 -1.00 3.61 3.93
CA ALA A 68 -0.19 4.83 3.86
C ALA A 68 1.19 4.65 4.50
N VAL A 69 1.27 4.03 5.67
CA VAL A 69 2.55 3.77 6.37
C VAL A 69 3.39 2.75 5.60
N HIS A 70 2.80 1.68 5.09
CA HIS A 70 3.51 0.64 4.36
C HIS A 70 4.18 1.21 3.11
N VAL A 71 3.40 1.97 2.35
CA VAL A 71 3.82 2.64 1.11
C VAL A 71 4.96 3.63 1.36
N VAL A 72 4.86 4.46 2.41
CA VAL A 72 5.90 5.43 2.75
C VAL A 72 7.17 4.75 3.26
N SER A 73 7.03 3.71 4.10
CA SER A 73 8.16 2.99 4.69
C SER A 73 8.98 2.22 3.65
N HIS A 74 8.37 1.84 2.54
CA HIS A 74 9.01 1.11 1.45
C HIS A 74 8.97 1.87 0.12
N ARG A 75 8.97 3.21 0.14
CA ARG A 75 8.73 4.07 -1.03
C ARG A 75 9.49 3.64 -2.30
N LYS A 76 10.79 3.29 -2.19
CA LYS A 76 11.60 2.83 -3.33
C LYS A 76 11.08 1.51 -3.92
N LEU A 77 10.76 0.54 -3.07
CA LEU A 77 10.22 -0.75 -3.48
C LEU A 77 8.80 -0.58 -4.03
N ALA A 78 7.96 0.20 -3.37
CA ALA A 78 6.61 0.53 -3.82
C ALA A 78 6.64 1.18 -5.21
N TRP A 79 7.55 2.13 -5.46
CA TRP A 79 7.73 2.74 -6.78
C TRP A 79 8.15 1.72 -7.84
N GLY A 80 9.12 0.86 -7.51
CA GLY A 80 9.58 -0.23 -8.37
C GLY A 80 8.45 -1.19 -8.78
N ILE A 81 7.58 -1.52 -7.83
CA ILE A 81 6.43 -2.42 -8.03
C ILE A 81 5.29 -1.75 -8.77
N LEU A 82 5.00 -0.47 -8.50
CA LEU A 82 3.79 0.20 -8.99
C LEU A 82 3.99 0.87 -10.35
N ALA A 83 5.12 1.53 -10.56
CA ALA A 83 5.26 2.49 -11.65
C ALA A 83 6.58 2.42 -12.42
N GLU A 84 7.66 1.85 -11.88
CA GLU A 84 8.93 1.80 -12.60
C GLU A 84 8.79 0.97 -13.90
N PRO A 85 9.21 1.53 -15.06
CA PRO A 85 9.25 0.78 -16.30
C PRO A 85 10.22 -0.39 -16.21
N VAL A 86 9.77 -1.57 -16.63
CA VAL A 86 10.58 -2.78 -16.74
C VAL A 86 10.52 -3.30 -18.17
N ASP A 87 11.55 -4.02 -18.59
CA ASP A 87 11.74 -4.65 -19.90
C ASP A 87 10.94 -5.95 -20.09
N VAL A 88 10.02 -6.26 -19.16
CA VAL A 88 9.14 -7.43 -19.17
C VAL A 88 7.72 -7.01 -18.80
N ASP A 89 6.71 -7.67 -19.36
CA ASP A 89 5.32 -7.37 -19.00
C ASP A 89 4.95 -7.99 -17.65
N VAL A 90 4.63 -7.14 -16.68
CA VAL A 90 4.15 -7.50 -15.34
C VAL A 90 2.82 -6.81 -15.01
N SER A 91 2.15 -6.27 -16.03
CA SER A 91 0.95 -5.45 -15.87
C SER A 91 -0.19 -6.22 -15.19
N ALA A 92 -0.33 -7.51 -15.53
CA ALA A 92 -1.30 -8.40 -14.90
C ALA A 92 -1.06 -8.56 -13.39
N SER A 93 0.18 -8.83 -12.97
CA SER A 93 0.54 -8.95 -11.55
C SER A 93 0.31 -7.66 -10.77
N ARG A 94 0.63 -6.50 -11.36
CA ARG A 94 0.35 -5.17 -10.77
C ARG A 94 -1.15 -4.91 -10.62
N LEU A 95 -1.95 -5.35 -11.60
CA LEU A 95 -3.40 -5.20 -11.55
C LEU A 95 -4.02 -6.12 -10.49
N THR A 96 -3.63 -7.39 -10.44
CA THR A 96 -4.09 -8.36 -9.44
C THR A 96 -3.80 -7.87 -8.02
N SER A 97 -2.59 -7.39 -7.79
CA SER A 97 -2.17 -6.86 -6.48
C SER A 97 -3.02 -5.66 -6.04
N ARG A 98 -3.21 -4.67 -6.92
CA ARG A 98 -4.05 -3.50 -6.61
C ARG A 98 -5.52 -3.88 -6.39
N ARG A 99 -6.04 -4.85 -7.13
CA ARG A 99 -7.41 -5.38 -6.93
C ARG A 99 -7.57 -6.03 -5.57
N ALA A 100 -6.59 -6.81 -5.11
CA ALA A 100 -6.65 -7.47 -3.81
C ALA A 100 -6.73 -6.45 -2.65
N ILE A 101 -5.91 -5.40 -2.69
CA ILE A 101 -5.93 -4.33 -1.68
C ILE A 101 -7.22 -3.50 -1.78
N ALA A 102 -7.70 -3.19 -3.00
CA ALA A 102 -8.96 -2.48 -3.18
C ALA A 102 -10.16 -3.28 -2.65
N ALA A 103 -10.21 -4.59 -2.89
CA ALA A 103 -11.27 -5.46 -2.38
C ALA A 103 -11.30 -5.49 -0.84
N GLU A 104 -10.13 -5.43 -0.19
CA GLU A 104 -10.06 -5.32 1.27
C GLU A 104 -10.65 -3.99 1.76
N LEU A 105 -10.32 -2.86 1.12
CA LEU A 105 -10.91 -1.57 1.46
C LEU A 105 -12.43 -1.52 1.21
N GLU A 106 -12.88 -2.10 0.10
CA GLU A 106 -14.31 -2.22 -0.23
C GLU A 106 -15.08 -2.93 0.89
N LEU A 107 -14.57 -4.08 1.36
CA LEU A 107 -15.16 -4.82 2.48
C LEU A 107 -15.27 -3.94 3.74
N ARG A 108 -14.26 -3.13 4.05
CA ARG A 108 -14.29 -2.23 5.23
C ARG A 108 -15.26 -1.07 5.05
N LEU A 109 -15.39 -0.54 3.84
CA LEU A 109 -16.38 0.50 3.49
C LEU A 109 -17.81 -0.04 3.66
N GLU A 110 -18.10 -1.23 3.11
CA GLU A 110 -19.42 -1.88 3.24
C GLU A 110 -19.79 -2.11 4.71
N ALA A 111 -18.85 -2.60 5.53
CA ALA A 111 -19.08 -2.80 6.95
C ALA A 111 -19.40 -1.49 7.68
N ALA A 112 -18.73 -0.39 7.33
CA ALA A 112 -18.98 0.91 7.92
C ALA A 112 -20.32 1.54 7.45
N ILE A 113 -20.74 1.31 6.20
CA ILE A 113 -22.07 1.69 5.70
C ILE A 113 -23.16 0.90 6.43
N LYS A 114 -22.99 -0.43 6.56
CA LYS A 114 -23.95 -1.29 7.27
C LYS A 114 -24.12 -0.91 8.74
N ALA A 115 -23.06 -0.41 9.37
CA ALA A 115 -23.09 0.12 10.73
C ALA A 115 -23.68 1.55 10.83
N GLY A 116 -24.11 2.17 9.72
CA GLY A 116 -24.64 3.53 9.69
C GLY A 116 -23.59 4.62 9.93
N HIS A 117 -22.30 4.30 9.77
CA HIS A 117 -21.20 5.23 10.02
C HIS A 117 -20.78 6.04 8.79
N LEU A 118 -21.09 5.53 7.60
CA LEU A 118 -20.82 6.17 6.32
C LEU A 118 -22.12 6.32 5.53
N PRO A 119 -22.22 7.33 4.66
CA PRO A 119 -23.32 7.42 3.70
C PRO A 119 -23.27 6.28 2.69
N ALA A 120 -24.43 5.92 2.13
CA ALA A 120 -24.52 5.00 1.00
C ALA A 120 -23.76 5.58 -0.21
N GLN A 121 -22.92 4.76 -0.82
CA GLN A 121 -22.05 5.12 -1.95
C GLN A 121 -21.61 3.86 -2.70
N ASP A 122 -20.99 4.03 -3.87
CA ASP A 122 -20.35 2.95 -4.61
C ASP A 122 -19.01 2.59 -3.95
N THR A 123 -18.98 1.49 -3.20
CA THR A 123 -17.81 1.05 -2.41
C THR A 123 -16.65 0.59 -3.28
N ALA A 124 -16.93 -0.05 -4.42
CA ALA A 124 -15.91 -0.46 -5.38
C ALA A 124 -15.19 0.76 -6.00
N LEU A 125 -15.96 1.76 -6.42
CA LEU A 125 -15.42 3.01 -6.95
C LEU A 125 -14.61 3.76 -5.89
N THR A 126 -15.17 3.93 -4.68
CA THR A 126 -14.47 4.61 -3.58
C THR A 126 -13.17 3.88 -3.23
N ALA A 127 -13.18 2.55 -3.09
CA ALA A 127 -11.97 1.77 -2.78
C ALA A 127 -10.87 1.95 -3.84
N THR A 128 -11.21 1.84 -5.13
CA THR A 128 -10.24 2.02 -6.21
C THR A 128 -9.70 3.45 -6.31
N ALA A 129 -10.56 4.46 -6.12
CA ALA A 129 -10.16 5.86 -6.07
C ALA A 129 -9.21 6.16 -4.91
N LEU A 130 -9.49 5.61 -3.72
CA LEU A 130 -8.63 5.75 -2.54
C LEU A 130 -7.24 5.14 -2.76
N ILE A 131 -7.16 3.94 -3.36
CA ILE A 131 -5.89 3.32 -3.71
C ILE A 131 -5.10 4.17 -4.70
N GLY A 132 -5.77 4.71 -5.73
CA GLY A 132 -5.15 5.63 -6.68
C GLY A 132 -4.55 6.86 -5.98
N ALA A 133 -5.34 7.51 -5.12
CA ALA A 133 -4.92 8.69 -4.39
C ALA A 133 -3.73 8.42 -3.43
N LEU A 134 -3.78 7.31 -2.69
CA LEU A 134 -2.71 6.91 -1.76
C LEU A 134 -1.41 6.65 -2.52
N HIS A 135 -1.45 5.90 -3.62
CA HIS A 135 -0.26 5.60 -4.40
C HIS A 135 0.34 6.84 -5.07
N GLU A 136 -0.48 7.68 -5.72
CA GLU A 136 0.02 8.87 -6.40
C GLU A 136 0.62 9.87 -5.41
N ALA A 137 -0.08 10.13 -4.30
CA ALA A 137 0.34 11.13 -3.32
C ALA A 137 1.59 10.72 -2.51
N LEU A 138 1.84 9.42 -2.33
CA LEU A 138 2.90 8.92 -1.44
C LEU A 138 4.11 8.33 -2.17
N VAL A 139 3.93 7.84 -3.40
CA VAL A 139 4.96 7.10 -4.16
C VAL A 139 5.34 7.80 -5.45
N GLY A 140 4.38 8.44 -6.11
CA GLY A 140 4.54 9.08 -7.40
C GLY A 140 5.66 10.11 -7.44
N PRO A 141 6.12 10.52 -8.64
CA PRO A 141 7.06 11.64 -8.77
C PRO A 141 6.46 12.96 -8.25
N LEU A 142 5.13 13.01 -8.10
CA LEU A 142 4.39 14.12 -7.51
C LEU A 142 4.37 14.07 -5.97
N ALA A 143 4.81 12.96 -5.35
CA ALA A 143 4.86 12.86 -3.90
C ALA A 143 5.89 13.84 -3.34
N LEU A 144 5.52 14.51 -2.24
CA LEU A 144 6.40 15.46 -1.58
C LEU A 144 7.75 14.81 -1.23
N ASP A 145 8.84 15.55 -1.49
CA ASP A 145 10.17 15.13 -1.09
C ASP A 145 10.29 15.27 0.44
N SER A 146 10.06 14.16 1.11
CA SER A 146 10.12 14.01 2.57
C SER A 146 11.31 13.14 2.97
N THR A 147 12.30 13.02 2.08
CA THR A 147 13.42 12.08 2.24
C THR A 147 14.26 12.48 3.46
N GLY A 148 14.37 11.57 4.43
CA GLY A 148 15.18 11.76 5.65
C GLY A 148 14.49 12.51 6.80
N ASP A 149 13.23 12.94 6.65
CA ASP A 149 12.49 13.66 7.69
C ASP A 149 11.28 12.84 8.18
N ALA A 150 11.47 12.15 9.31
CA ALA A 150 10.44 11.32 9.92
C ALA A 150 9.20 12.12 10.37
N ALA A 151 9.33 13.42 10.67
CA ALA A 151 8.20 14.26 11.05
C ALA A 151 7.34 14.56 9.82
N LYS A 152 7.96 14.96 8.70
CA LYS A 152 7.24 15.19 7.43
C LYS A 152 6.58 13.94 6.89
N LEU A 153 7.24 12.77 7.00
CA LEU A 153 6.65 11.50 6.57
C LEU A 153 5.42 11.15 7.41
N ARG A 154 5.48 11.35 8.73
CA ARG A 154 4.34 11.15 9.63
C ARG A 154 3.19 12.11 9.29
N GLU A 155 3.50 13.37 9.06
CA GLU A 155 2.53 14.38 8.65
C GLU A 155 1.86 14.03 7.32
N ALA A 156 2.63 13.58 6.33
CA ALA A 156 2.11 13.13 5.04
C ALA A 156 1.12 11.95 5.20
N VAL A 157 1.49 10.94 6.01
CA VAL A 157 0.62 9.81 6.33
C VAL A 157 -0.68 10.26 7.01
N GLN A 158 -0.59 11.17 7.98
CA GLN A 158 -1.77 11.70 8.68
C GLN A 158 -2.69 12.47 7.71
N ASN A 159 -2.11 13.36 6.90
CA ASN A 159 -2.86 14.19 5.96
C ASN A 159 -3.57 13.35 4.88
N ILE A 160 -2.89 12.36 4.30
CA ILE A 160 -3.51 11.50 3.29
C ILE A 160 -4.55 10.55 3.89
N SER A 161 -4.33 10.05 5.12
CA SER A 161 -5.33 9.23 5.82
C SER A 161 -6.59 10.04 6.11
N LEU A 162 -6.42 11.29 6.53
CA LEU A 162 -7.53 12.21 6.78
C LEU A 162 -8.29 12.56 5.50
N PHE A 163 -7.57 12.83 4.40
CA PHE A 163 -8.18 13.01 3.08
C PHE A 163 -8.99 11.78 2.67
N ALA A 164 -8.43 10.58 2.78
CA ALA A 164 -9.09 9.33 2.40
C ALA A 164 -10.37 9.08 3.21
N LEU A 165 -10.33 9.29 4.53
CA LEU A 165 -11.52 9.16 5.38
C LEU A 165 -12.61 10.17 5.02
N ARG A 166 -12.24 11.43 4.74
CA ARG A 166 -13.19 12.46 4.28
C ARG A 166 -13.79 12.10 2.92
N ALA A 167 -12.97 11.64 1.98
CA ALA A 167 -13.41 11.21 0.66
C ALA A 167 -14.38 10.01 0.75
N ALA A 168 -14.20 9.13 1.73
CA ALA A 168 -15.13 8.03 2.03
C ALA A 168 -16.42 8.47 2.76
N GLY A 169 -16.59 9.76 3.07
CA GLY A 169 -17.79 10.30 3.72
C GLY A 169 -17.75 10.34 5.25
N VAL A 170 -16.59 10.23 5.89
CA VAL A 170 -16.45 10.43 7.34
C VAL A 170 -16.51 11.92 7.67
N LEU A 171 -17.40 12.32 8.59
CA LEU A 171 -17.51 13.71 9.08
C LEU A 171 -16.17 14.20 9.68
N ASP A 172 -15.81 15.46 9.42
CA ASP A 172 -14.45 15.99 9.68
C ASP A 172 -13.96 15.79 11.13
N ALA A 173 -14.80 16.09 12.12
CA ALA A 173 -14.46 15.91 13.53
C ALA A 173 -14.16 14.44 13.87
N ARG A 174 -14.92 13.51 13.28
CA ARG A 174 -14.72 12.06 13.46
C ARG A 174 -13.49 11.58 12.70
N ALA A 175 -13.25 12.10 11.50
CA ALA A 175 -12.09 11.73 10.70
C ALA A 175 -10.78 12.08 11.43
N ARG A 176 -10.68 13.27 12.03
CA ARG A 176 -9.51 13.65 12.85
C ARG A 176 -9.32 12.73 14.06
N GLY A 177 -10.40 12.43 14.79
CA GLY A 177 -10.34 11.51 15.94
C GLY A 177 -9.87 10.11 15.56
N LEU A 178 -10.35 9.58 14.43
CA LEU A 178 -9.95 8.26 13.93
C LEU A 178 -8.47 8.21 13.52
N VAL A 179 -7.94 9.25 12.87
CA VAL A 179 -6.52 9.31 12.49
C VAL A 179 -5.61 9.39 13.72
N VAL A 180 -6.01 10.12 14.77
CA VAL A 180 -5.25 10.21 16.02
C VAL A 180 -5.24 8.87 16.77
N GLN A 181 -6.35 8.13 16.73
CA GLN A 181 -6.49 6.84 17.41
C GLN A 181 -5.90 5.66 16.62
N ALA A 182 -5.70 5.80 15.31
CA ALA A 182 -5.05 4.79 14.50
C ALA A 182 -3.60 4.63 14.96
N VAL A 183 -3.26 3.44 15.46
CA VAL A 183 -1.90 3.13 15.90
C VAL A 183 -1.00 3.12 14.66
N LEU A 184 -0.18 4.16 14.51
CA LEU A 184 0.90 4.18 13.53
C LEU A 184 1.92 3.10 13.96
N PRO A 185 2.23 2.09 13.12
CA PRO A 185 3.31 1.17 13.42
C PRO A 185 4.60 1.97 13.65
N ILE A 186 5.18 1.86 14.85
CA ILE A 186 6.30 2.71 15.33
C ILE A 186 7.62 2.49 14.54
N ARG A 187 7.65 1.59 13.54
CA ARG A 187 8.82 1.39 12.68
C ARG A 187 8.58 1.96 11.28
N MET A 188 8.68 3.27 11.16
CA MET A 188 9.08 3.87 9.89
C MET A 188 10.58 3.62 9.74
N ALA A 189 10.96 2.65 8.90
CA ALA A 189 12.36 2.30 8.69
C ALA A 189 13.13 3.53 8.16
N VAL A 190 13.87 4.19 9.04
CA VAL A 190 14.96 5.08 8.64
C VAL A 190 16.00 4.19 7.96
N GLY A 191 16.32 4.52 6.71
CA GLY A 191 17.03 3.65 5.79
C GLY A 191 18.35 3.07 6.29
N GLY A 192 18.63 1.86 5.80
CA GLY A 192 19.96 1.26 5.63
C GLY A 192 20.09 0.74 4.21
#